data_AF-A0A8D8ZRM5-F1
#
_entry.id   AF-A0A8D8ZRM5-F1
#
_cell.length_a   1.000
_cell.length_b   1.000
_cell.length_c   1.000
_cell.angle_alpha   90.00
_cell.angle_beta   90.00
_cell.angle_gamma   90.00
#
_symmetry.space_group_name_H-M   'P 1'
#
loop_
_entity.id
_entity.type
_entity.pdbx_description
1 polymer ?
#
loop_
_entity_poly.entity_id
_entity_poly.type
_entity_poly.pdbx_seq_one_letter_code
_entity_poly.pdbx_strand_id
1 'polypeptide(L)'
;MHAKTSVGLSPDFTEDKLWLNGKEVSVHQPRVAVCLSELRKLAQQKKSGGEIVQWRMHICSENNFPTAAGLASSAAGYSCLVFTIAHALGLDSSQVSHIARQGSGSACRSMFGGFVRWRALPSELEGKQSGESEELRRKQSEASNAEQVISEAYWGSMRVIILVVNDQAKSTSSTDGMQRTTLTSTLYTHRVHNVVPERCERMETALKEKDFATFAQLTMRDSNQFHACCLDTYPPIVYMNDTSHAVVRFVHDFNTMAGDTKVR
;
A
#
# COMPACT_ATOMS: atom_id res chain seq x y z
N MET A 1 -5.92 5.38 13.42
CA MET A 1 -4.74 4.50 13.35
C MET A 1 -3.67 5.22 12.53
N HIS A 2 -2.42 5.24 12.98
CA HIS A 2 -1.32 5.89 12.26
C HIS A 2 0.03 5.23 12.57
N ALA A 3 1.00 5.46 11.68
CA ALA A 3 2.42 5.31 11.96
C ALA A 3 3.01 6.70 12.22
N LYS A 4 4.03 6.77 13.07
CA LYS A 4 4.77 7.99 13.38
C LYS A 4 6.25 7.70 13.21
N THR A 5 6.92 8.52 12.41
CA THR A 5 8.35 8.41 12.15
C THR A 5 9.02 9.74 12.44
N SER A 6 10.13 9.69 13.18
CA SER A 6 11.03 10.81 13.42
C SER A 6 12.40 10.49 12.82
N VAL A 7 13.02 11.47 12.18
CA VAL A 7 14.34 11.33 11.54
C VAL A 7 15.22 12.46 12.03
N GLY A 8 16.39 12.11 12.57
CA GLY A 8 17.48 13.03 12.81
C GLY A 8 18.57 12.82 11.76
N LEU A 9 19.10 13.91 11.21
CA LEU A 9 20.32 13.90 10.40
C LEU A 9 21.37 14.74 11.11
N SER A 10 22.60 14.25 11.20
CA SER A 10 23.71 14.95 11.85
C SER A 10 25.04 14.60 11.19
N PRO A 11 26.00 15.55 11.09
CA PRO A 11 27.37 15.25 10.69
C PRO A 11 28.10 14.35 11.71
N ASP A 12 27.63 14.31 12.96
CA ASP A 12 28.23 13.51 14.04
C ASP A 12 27.76 12.05 14.02
N PHE A 13 26.72 11.73 13.24
CA PHE A 13 26.27 10.34 13.09
C PHE A 13 27.22 9.59 12.16
N THR A 14 27.75 8.46 12.63
CA THR A 14 28.71 7.64 11.89
C THR A 14 28.07 6.63 10.95
N GLU A 15 26.81 6.25 11.21
CA GLU A 15 26.06 5.25 10.44
C GLU A 15 24.56 5.55 10.41
N ASP A 16 23.86 5.00 9.41
CA ASP A 16 22.39 5.07 9.36
C ASP A 16 21.81 4.02 10.33
N LYS A 17 20.88 4.43 11.20
CA LYS A 17 20.22 3.55 12.18
C LYS A 17 18.71 3.66 12.12
N LEU A 18 18.03 2.55 12.41
CA LEU A 18 16.57 2.47 12.43
C LEU A 18 16.10 1.74 13.68
N TRP A 19 15.18 2.35 14.42
CA TRP A 19 14.42 1.73 15.50
C TRP A 19 12.97 1.60 15.09
N LEU A 20 12.41 0.40 15.24
CA LEU A 20 10.99 0.11 15.02
C LEU A 20 10.38 -0.37 16.34
N ASN A 21 9.40 0.37 16.86
CA ASN A 21 8.76 0.07 18.15
C ASN A 21 9.78 -0.14 19.29
N GLY A 22 10.77 0.75 19.36
CA GLY A 22 11.83 0.73 20.38
C GLY A 22 12.93 -0.31 20.18
N LYS A 23 12.84 -1.17 19.15
CA LYS A 23 13.88 -2.17 18.83
C LYS A 23 14.70 -1.74 17.63
N GLU A 24 16.01 -1.76 17.75
CA GLU A 24 16.91 -1.50 16.62
C GLU A 24 16.74 -2.60 15.57
N VAL A 25 16.63 -2.19 14.31
CA VAL A 25 16.52 -3.06 13.15
C VAL A 25 17.50 -2.60 12.08
N SER A 26 18.00 -3.56 11.28
CA SER A 26 19.01 -3.25 10.27
C SER A 26 18.44 -2.34 9.17
N VAL A 27 19.13 -1.23 8.88
CA VAL A 27 18.87 -0.38 7.71
C VAL A 27 19.26 -1.06 6.39
N HIS A 28 20.06 -2.12 6.45
CA HIS A 28 20.50 -2.88 5.28
C HIS A 28 19.47 -3.90 4.79
N GLN A 29 18.32 -4.01 5.47
CA GLN A 29 17.22 -4.80 4.94
C GLN A 29 16.82 -4.27 3.54
N PRO A 30 16.63 -5.14 2.53
CA PRO A 30 16.54 -4.71 1.13
C PRO A 30 15.53 -3.59 0.87
N ARG A 31 14.36 -3.66 1.49
CA ARG A 31 13.27 -2.68 1.30
C ARG A 31 13.60 -1.30 1.87
N VAL A 32 14.23 -1.22 3.04
CA VAL A 32 14.63 0.07 3.62
C VAL A 32 15.83 0.64 2.88
N ALA A 33 16.85 -0.19 2.63
CA ALA A 33 18.04 0.22 1.90
C ALA A 33 17.70 0.85 0.54
N VAL A 34 16.75 0.25 -0.20
CA VAL A 34 16.25 0.81 -1.47
C VAL A 34 15.59 2.17 -1.26
N CYS A 35 14.66 2.31 -0.31
CA CYS A 35 14.02 3.61 -0.05
C CYS A 35 15.04 4.71 0.32
N LEU A 36 16.00 4.40 1.20
CA LEU A 36 17.03 5.36 1.61
C LEU A 36 17.94 5.78 0.44
N SER A 37 18.38 4.80 -0.35
CA SER A 37 19.20 5.03 -1.54
C SER A 37 18.48 5.92 -2.54
N GLU A 38 17.23 5.59 -2.90
CA GLU A 38 16.48 6.34 -3.91
C GLU A 38 16.14 7.76 -3.45
N LEU A 39 15.86 7.98 -2.16
CA LEU A 39 15.65 9.32 -1.61
C LEU A 39 16.91 10.17 -1.66
N ARG A 40 18.08 9.62 -1.30
CA ARG A 40 19.35 10.33 -1.39
C ARG A 40 19.69 10.67 -2.85
N LYS A 41 19.54 9.71 -3.77
CA LYS A 41 19.74 9.94 -5.21
C LYS A 41 18.83 11.03 -5.74
N LEU A 42 17.54 10.99 -5.40
CA LEU A 42 16.57 12.00 -5.84
C LEU A 42 16.91 13.38 -5.28
N ALA A 43 17.32 13.48 -4.01
CA ALA A 43 17.77 14.74 -3.40
C ALA A 43 19.01 15.30 -4.11
N GLN A 44 19.99 14.46 -4.43
CA GLN A 44 21.18 14.86 -5.20
C GLN A 44 20.81 15.37 -6.61
N GLN A 45 19.96 14.63 -7.32
CA GLN A 45 19.50 15.01 -8.67
C GLN A 45 18.75 16.34 -8.67
N LYS A 46 17.88 16.55 -7.69
CA LYS A 46 17.11 17.79 -7.53
C LYS A 46 17.88 18.91 -6.83
N LYS A 47 19.15 18.68 -6.47
CA LYS A 47 19.97 19.61 -5.68
C LYS A 47 19.25 20.10 -4.41
N SER A 48 18.43 19.23 -3.81
CA SER A 48 17.69 19.49 -2.58
C SER A 48 18.50 19.02 -1.36
N GLY A 49 18.33 19.67 -0.21
CA GLY A 49 18.99 19.28 1.05
C GLY A 49 20.47 19.68 1.16
N GLY A 50 21.18 20.05 0.10
CA GLY A 50 22.58 20.50 0.23
C GLY A 50 23.47 19.48 0.94
N GLU A 51 24.21 19.91 1.96
CA GLU A 51 25.16 19.04 2.70
C GLU A 51 24.47 17.95 3.53
N ILE A 52 23.24 18.17 3.99
CA ILE A 52 22.53 17.19 4.84
C ILE A 52 22.23 15.88 4.11
N VAL A 53 22.26 15.87 2.78
CA VAL A 53 22.09 14.67 1.95
C VAL A 53 23.22 13.66 2.17
N GLN A 54 24.39 14.10 2.63
CA GLN A 54 25.53 13.23 2.92
C GLN A 54 25.56 12.75 4.38
N TRP A 55 24.81 13.42 5.27
CA TRP A 55 24.78 13.08 6.68
C TRP A 55 24.11 11.73 6.90
N ARG A 56 24.50 11.06 7.99
CA ARG A 56 23.84 9.83 8.40
C ARG A 56 22.54 10.14 9.11
N MET A 57 21.61 9.19 9.08
CA MET A 57 20.27 9.36 9.62
C MET A 57 19.96 8.34 10.71
N HIS A 58 19.44 8.85 11.83
CA HIS A 58 18.84 8.04 12.88
C HIS A 58 17.32 8.14 12.77
N ILE A 59 16.67 7.01 12.55
CA ILE A 59 15.24 6.93 12.26
C ILE A 59 14.55 6.18 13.38
N CYS A 60 13.54 6.78 14.01
CA CYS A 60 12.68 6.09 14.97
C CYS A 60 11.25 6.05 14.42
N SER A 61 10.68 4.85 14.32
CA SER A 61 9.32 4.64 13.82
C SER A 61 8.49 3.81 14.80
N GLU A 62 7.24 4.23 15.00
CA GLU A 62 6.26 3.58 15.86
C GLU A 62 4.89 3.48 15.20
N ASN A 63 4.10 2.48 15.57
CA ASN A 63 2.71 2.35 15.12
C ASN A 63 1.76 2.16 16.30
N ASN A 64 0.55 2.71 16.20
CA ASN A 64 -0.43 2.70 17.29
C ASN A 64 -1.58 1.69 17.11
N PHE A 65 -1.36 0.67 16.28
CA PHE A 65 -2.36 -0.36 15.99
C PHE A 65 -1.73 -1.76 16.11
N PRO A 66 -2.52 -2.79 16.48
CA PRO A 66 -1.96 -4.10 16.80
C PRO A 66 -1.27 -4.68 15.56
N THR A 67 0.04 -4.92 15.65
CA THR A 67 0.87 -5.43 14.54
C THR A 67 0.32 -6.73 13.94
N ALA A 68 -0.39 -7.52 14.74
CA ALA A 68 -0.92 -8.82 14.35
C ALA A 68 -2.39 -8.80 13.90
N ALA A 69 -3.11 -7.67 14.05
CA ALA A 69 -4.52 -7.53 13.61
C ALA A 69 -4.71 -7.45 12.08
N GLY A 70 -3.70 -7.79 11.29
CA GLY A 70 -3.78 -7.80 9.82
C GLY A 70 -3.95 -6.42 9.18
N LEU A 71 -3.88 -5.34 9.96
CA LEU A 71 -3.85 -3.96 9.50
C LEU A 71 -2.52 -3.71 8.78
N ALA A 72 -2.54 -3.02 7.62
CA ALA A 72 -1.41 -2.82 6.73
C ALA A 72 -0.26 -1.99 7.35
N SER A 73 0.41 -2.54 8.36
CA SER A 73 1.46 -1.90 9.16
C SER A 73 2.66 -1.49 8.33
N SER A 74 3.04 -2.33 7.37
CA SER A 74 4.09 -2.01 6.41
C SER A 74 3.72 -0.83 5.51
N ALA A 75 2.47 -0.73 5.05
CA ALA A 75 2.05 0.37 4.17
C ALA A 75 2.15 1.72 4.88
N ALA A 76 1.60 1.82 6.09
CA ALA A 76 1.68 3.03 6.90
C ALA A 76 3.13 3.34 7.33
N GLY A 77 3.92 2.32 7.69
CA GLY A 77 5.32 2.49 8.09
C GLY A 77 6.19 3.02 6.96
N TYR A 78 6.16 2.39 5.78
CA TYR A 78 6.99 2.80 4.64
C TYR A 78 6.55 4.15 4.05
N SER A 79 5.26 4.45 4.02
CA SER A 79 4.79 5.78 3.60
C SER A 79 5.27 6.87 4.56
N CYS A 80 5.11 6.67 5.87
CA CYS A 80 5.58 7.62 6.87
C CYS A 80 7.12 7.78 6.84
N LEU A 81 7.86 6.67 6.69
CA LEU A 81 9.31 6.69 6.52
C LEU A 81 9.74 7.54 5.32
N VAL A 82 9.19 7.25 4.14
CA VAL A 82 9.55 7.94 2.89
C VAL A 82 9.12 9.40 2.95
N PHE A 83 7.92 9.69 3.46
CA PHE A 83 7.42 11.06 3.64
C PHE A 83 8.34 11.88 4.54
N THR A 84 8.67 11.38 5.74
CA THR A 84 9.49 12.11 6.71
C THR A 84 10.90 12.37 6.19
N ILE A 85 11.53 11.37 5.54
CA ILE A 85 12.88 11.54 4.98
C ILE A 85 12.85 12.48 3.77
N ALA A 86 11.87 12.35 2.87
CA ALA A 86 11.73 13.27 1.74
C ALA A 86 11.61 14.72 2.23
N HIS A 87 10.75 14.97 3.21
CA HIS A 87 10.61 16.28 3.83
C HIS A 87 11.92 16.76 4.48
N ALA A 88 12.62 15.90 5.22
CA ALA A 88 13.90 16.24 5.83
C ALA A 88 14.98 16.61 4.79
N LEU A 89 14.96 15.99 3.61
CA LEU A 89 15.87 16.28 2.49
C LEU A 89 15.40 17.44 1.59
N GLY A 90 14.30 18.12 1.94
CA GLY A 90 13.74 19.22 1.14
C GLY A 90 13.11 18.77 -0.19
N LEU A 91 12.72 17.50 -0.30
CA LEU A 91 12.02 16.95 -1.46
C LEU A 91 10.51 17.20 -1.34
N ASP A 92 9.86 17.42 -2.49
CA ASP A 92 8.40 17.41 -2.57
C ASP A 92 7.85 16.00 -2.31
N SER A 93 7.20 15.85 -1.16
CA SER A 93 6.62 14.59 -0.70
C SER A 93 5.50 14.05 -1.59
N SER A 94 4.88 14.88 -2.43
CA SER A 94 3.87 14.43 -3.40
C SER A 94 4.48 13.61 -4.55
N GLN A 95 5.79 13.72 -4.77
CA GLN A 95 6.50 13.12 -5.89
C GLN A 95 7.27 11.84 -5.53
N VAL A 96 7.18 11.37 -4.27
CA VAL A 96 7.96 10.22 -3.77
C VAL A 96 7.12 8.96 -3.51
N SER A 97 5.86 8.94 -3.90
CA SER A 97 4.99 7.76 -3.74
C SER A 97 5.51 6.52 -4.47
N HIS A 98 6.23 6.69 -5.59
CA HIS A 98 6.91 5.60 -6.28
C HIS A 98 8.06 5.00 -5.44
N ILE A 99 8.72 5.79 -4.59
CA ILE A 99 9.75 5.29 -3.67
C ILE A 99 9.11 4.51 -2.52
N ALA A 100 7.99 5.01 -1.97
CA ALA A 100 7.22 4.29 -0.96
C ALA A 100 6.77 2.91 -1.48
N ARG A 101 6.35 2.83 -2.75
CA ARG A 101 5.99 1.56 -3.43
C ARG A 101 7.12 0.52 -3.39
N GLN A 102 8.38 0.94 -3.54
CA GLN A 102 9.53 0.03 -3.55
C GLN A 102 9.81 -0.58 -2.18
N GLY A 103 9.53 0.17 -1.11
CA GLY A 103 9.59 -0.37 0.26
C GLY A 103 8.42 -1.30 0.57
N SER A 104 7.20 -0.88 0.22
CA SER A 104 6.00 -1.73 0.26
C SER A 104 5.01 -1.26 -0.79
N GLY A 105 4.58 -2.15 -1.68
CA GLY A 105 3.75 -1.79 -2.84
C GLY A 105 2.54 -0.90 -2.47
N SER A 106 1.79 -1.27 -1.44
CA SER A 106 0.62 -0.49 -1.00
C SER A 106 0.95 0.81 -0.25
N ALA A 107 2.19 1.04 0.18
CA ALA A 107 2.58 2.27 0.87
C ALA A 107 2.42 3.51 0.00
N CYS A 108 2.56 3.38 -1.33
CA CYS A 108 2.34 4.51 -2.24
C CYS A 108 0.95 5.16 -2.06
N ARG A 109 -0.08 4.36 -1.75
CA ARG A 109 -1.45 4.86 -1.57
C ARG A 109 -1.64 5.64 -0.26
N SER A 110 -0.77 5.41 0.73
CA SER A 110 -0.82 6.11 2.02
C SER A 110 -0.11 7.46 2.00
N MET A 111 0.43 7.87 0.83
CA MET A 111 1.01 9.20 0.63
C MET A 111 -0.04 10.29 0.41
N PHE A 112 -1.29 9.91 0.19
CA PHE A 112 -2.41 10.82 -0.10
C PHE A 112 -3.59 10.53 0.83
N GLY A 113 -4.39 11.57 1.12
CA GLY A 113 -5.67 11.44 1.81
C GLY A 113 -6.80 10.97 0.88
N GLY A 114 -7.97 10.71 1.44
CA GLY A 114 -9.18 10.37 0.68
C GLY A 114 -9.13 9.00 0.00
N PHE A 115 -9.62 8.94 -1.24
CA PHE A 115 -9.59 7.73 -2.06
C PHE A 115 -8.46 7.83 -3.07
N VAL A 116 -7.64 6.78 -3.14
CA VAL A 116 -6.33 6.82 -3.83
C VAL A 116 -6.21 5.62 -4.76
N ARG A 117 -5.81 5.86 -6.01
CA ARG A 117 -5.53 4.82 -6.99
C ARG A 117 -4.03 4.61 -7.12
N TRP A 118 -3.59 3.36 -7.07
CA TRP A 118 -2.26 2.97 -7.54
C TRP A 118 -2.39 2.50 -8.98
N ARG A 119 -1.71 3.18 -9.91
CA ARG A 119 -1.65 2.83 -11.32
C ARG A 119 -0.65 1.68 -11.52
N ALA A 120 -1.10 0.61 -12.17
CA ALA A 120 -0.21 -0.44 -12.64
C ALA A 120 0.76 0.13 -13.68
N LEU A 121 1.88 -0.57 -13.89
CA LEU A 121 2.80 -0.21 -14.96
C LEU A 121 2.06 -0.34 -16.32
N PRO A 122 2.11 0.67 -17.20
CA PRO A 122 1.52 0.54 -18.53
C PRO A 122 2.18 -0.59 -19.32
N SER A 123 1.40 -1.30 -20.14
CA SER A 123 1.86 -2.47 -20.92
C SER A 123 3.03 -2.16 -21.84
N GLU A 124 3.10 -0.94 -22.38
CA GLU A 124 4.19 -0.44 -23.22
C GLU A 124 5.52 -0.30 -22.47
N LEU A 125 5.47 -0.30 -21.14
CA LEU A 125 6.63 -0.27 -20.25
C LEU A 125 6.86 -1.64 -19.58
N GLU A 126 6.05 -2.67 -19.87
CA GLU A 126 6.23 -4.04 -19.36
C GLU A 126 7.33 -4.79 -20.14
N GLY A 127 8.30 -5.37 -19.44
CA GLY A 127 9.40 -6.16 -20.03
C GLY A 127 10.38 -6.73 -18.97
N LYS A 128 11.11 -7.82 -19.28
CA LYS A 128 12.09 -8.46 -18.38
C LYS A 128 13.56 -8.23 -18.82
N GLN A 129 14.29 -7.45 -18.02
CA GLN A 129 15.58 -7.71 -17.33
C GLN A 129 16.67 -8.59 -17.98
N SER A 130 17.62 -7.95 -18.68
CA SER A 130 19.05 -7.89 -18.28
C SER A 130 19.72 -6.75 -19.08
N GLY A 131 20.49 -5.89 -18.42
CA GLY A 131 21.14 -4.74 -19.07
C GLY A 131 20.29 -3.47 -19.26
N GLU A 132 19.11 -3.37 -18.63
CA GLU A 132 18.31 -2.13 -18.67
C GLU A 132 19.08 -0.93 -18.11
N SER A 133 19.01 0.20 -18.81
CA SER A 133 19.59 1.45 -18.33
C SER A 133 18.89 1.92 -17.06
N GLU A 134 19.63 2.63 -16.21
CA GLU A 134 19.08 3.28 -15.00
C GLU A 134 17.92 4.22 -15.35
N GLU A 135 17.94 4.81 -16.55
CA GLU A 135 16.85 5.66 -17.06
C GLU A 135 15.53 4.90 -17.28
N LEU A 136 15.56 3.69 -17.85
CA LEU A 136 14.33 2.92 -18.07
C LEU A 136 13.69 2.49 -16.75
N ARG A 137 14.51 2.03 -15.80
CA ARG A 137 14.04 1.66 -14.45
C ARG A 137 13.40 2.84 -13.74
N ARG A 138 13.98 4.04 -13.89
CA ARG A 138 13.41 5.28 -13.37
C ARG A 138 12.05 5.57 -14.00
N LYS A 139 11.95 5.54 -15.34
CA LYS A 139 10.68 5.76 -16.06
C LYS A 139 9.59 4.76 -15.65
N GLN A 140 9.91 3.47 -15.57
CA GLN A 140 8.98 2.44 -15.09
C GLN A 140 8.55 2.69 -13.64
N SER A 141 9.50 3.08 -12.79
CA SER A 141 9.22 3.38 -11.40
C SER A 141 8.27 4.57 -11.26
N GLU A 142 8.50 5.64 -12.02
CA GLU A 142 7.64 6.83 -12.04
C GLU A 142 6.27 6.56 -12.67
N ALA A 143 6.18 5.66 -13.65
CA ALA A 143 4.93 5.33 -14.35
C ALA A 143 3.93 4.54 -13.49
N SER A 144 4.40 3.70 -12.56
CA SER A 144 3.51 2.97 -11.63
C SER A 144 3.37 3.72 -10.30
N ASN A 145 2.59 4.78 -10.29
CA ASN A 145 2.47 5.69 -9.15
C ASN A 145 1.08 5.70 -8.50
N ALA A 146 0.98 6.25 -7.30
CA ALA A 146 -0.29 6.55 -6.65
C ALA A 146 -0.76 7.96 -6.94
N GLU A 147 -2.08 8.14 -7.02
CA GLU A 147 -2.74 9.44 -7.21
C GLU A 147 -4.03 9.50 -6.40
N GLN A 148 -4.36 10.69 -5.91
CA GLN A 148 -5.64 10.93 -5.25
C GLN A 148 -6.75 11.00 -6.30
N VAL A 149 -7.78 10.17 -6.13
CA VAL A 149 -9.00 10.17 -6.98
C VAL A 149 -9.97 11.24 -6.50
N ILE A 150 -10.27 11.24 -5.20
CA ILE A 150 -11.07 12.27 -4.53
C ILE A 150 -10.50 12.51 -3.13
N SER A 151 -10.58 13.75 -2.65
CA SER A 151 -10.10 14.11 -1.32
C SER A 151 -11.01 13.57 -0.22
N GLU A 152 -10.47 13.43 0.99
CA GLU A 152 -11.20 13.02 2.19
C GLU A 152 -12.38 13.93 2.53
N ALA A 153 -12.29 15.22 2.17
CA ALA A 153 -13.37 16.18 2.37
C ALA A 153 -14.56 15.94 1.43
N TYR A 154 -14.33 15.32 0.28
CA TYR A 154 -15.35 15.15 -0.76
C TYR A 154 -16.54 14.30 -0.26
N TRP A 155 -16.26 13.16 0.37
CA TRP A 155 -17.27 12.21 0.85
C TRP A 155 -17.22 12.01 2.37
N GLY A 156 -17.36 13.10 3.12
CA GLY A 156 -17.22 13.12 4.59
C GLY A 156 -18.22 12.26 5.39
N SER A 157 -19.27 11.71 4.77
CA SER A 157 -20.19 10.76 5.43
C SER A 157 -19.67 9.32 5.47
N MET A 158 -18.58 9.00 4.77
CA MET A 158 -18.00 7.65 4.80
C MET A 158 -17.56 7.26 6.23
N ARG A 159 -17.86 6.03 6.64
CA ARG A 159 -17.46 5.47 7.93
C ARG A 159 -16.83 4.11 7.71
N VAL A 160 -15.85 3.78 8.55
CA VAL A 160 -15.13 2.50 8.51
C VAL A 160 -15.19 1.87 9.89
N ILE A 161 -15.72 0.65 9.95
CA ILE A 161 -15.72 -0.19 11.16
C ILE A 161 -14.81 -1.37 10.88
N ILE A 162 -13.88 -1.64 11.81
CA ILE A 162 -12.93 -2.75 11.71
C ILE A 162 -13.26 -3.74 12.81
N LEU A 163 -13.65 -4.95 12.40
CA LEU A 163 -13.90 -6.06 13.31
C LEU A 163 -12.64 -6.92 13.40
N VAL A 164 -11.94 -6.86 14.53
CA VAL A 164 -10.76 -7.69 14.78
C VAL A 164 -11.23 -9.09 15.18
N VAL A 165 -11.24 -9.99 14.19
CA VAL A 165 -11.76 -11.37 14.33
C VAL A 165 -10.72 -12.34 14.89
N ASN A 166 -9.45 -12.11 14.57
CA ASN A 166 -8.32 -12.87 15.07
C ASN A 166 -7.10 -11.94 15.09
N ASP A 167 -6.36 -11.92 16.20
CA ASP A 167 -5.13 -11.16 16.36
C ASP A 167 -3.87 -12.01 16.15
N GLN A 168 -4.02 -13.28 15.75
CA GLN A 168 -2.89 -14.14 15.42
C GLN A 168 -2.30 -13.78 14.06
N ALA A 169 -0.99 -13.99 13.93
CA ALA A 169 -0.28 -13.76 12.67
C ALA A 169 -0.87 -14.60 11.54
N LYS A 170 -0.93 -14.01 10.33
CA LYS A 170 -1.34 -14.73 9.12
C LYS A 170 -0.42 -15.92 8.89
N SER A 171 -0.99 -17.08 8.59
CA SER A 171 -0.24 -18.30 8.26
C SER A 171 0.64 -18.14 7.01
N THR A 172 0.19 -17.34 6.04
CA THR A 172 0.94 -16.99 4.83
C THR A 172 1.13 -15.48 4.75
N SER A 173 2.36 -15.03 4.55
CA SER A 173 2.65 -13.60 4.38
C SER A 173 2.04 -13.09 3.06
N SER A 174 1.70 -11.81 2.99
CA SER A 174 1.14 -11.26 1.75
C SER A 174 2.11 -11.36 0.56
N THR A 175 3.43 -11.24 0.81
CA THR A 175 4.45 -11.35 -0.24
C THR A 175 4.51 -12.77 -0.80
N ASP A 176 4.60 -13.77 0.07
CA ASP A 176 4.67 -15.17 -0.39
C ASP A 176 3.35 -15.61 -1.02
N GLY A 177 2.24 -15.17 -0.43
CA GLY A 177 0.91 -15.48 -0.92
C GLY A 177 0.65 -14.93 -2.32
N MET A 178 0.93 -13.65 -2.56
CA MET A 178 0.69 -13.04 -3.88
C MET A 178 1.61 -13.62 -4.97
N GLN A 179 2.86 -13.94 -4.63
CA GLN A 179 3.79 -14.60 -5.56
C GLN A 179 3.28 -15.98 -5.94
N ARG A 180 2.86 -16.78 -4.95
CA ARG A 180 2.28 -18.10 -5.21
C ARG A 180 0.99 -18.02 -6.03
N THR A 181 0.09 -17.09 -5.70
CA THR A 181 -1.15 -16.87 -6.48
C THR A 181 -0.82 -16.53 -7.93
N THR A 182 0.13 -15.62 -8.17
CA THR A 182 0.56 -15.26 -9.53
C THR A 182 1.08 -16.45 -10.32
N LEU A 183 1.77 -17.39 -9.64
CA LEU A 183 2.38 -18.56 -10.29
C LEU A 183 1.42 -19.72 -10.50
N THR A 184 0.37 -19.86 -9.70
CA THR A 184 -0.40 -21.12 -9.62
C THR A 184 -1.91 -20.96 -9.80
N SER A 185 -2.48 -19.78 -9.54
CA SER A 185 -3.93 -19.57 -9.70
C SER A 185 -4.27 -19.31 -11.18
N THR A 186 -5.09 -20.19 -11.74
CA THR A 186 -5.62 -20.03 -13.09
C THR A 186 -6.63 -18.88 -13.18
N LEU A 187 -7.36 -18.62 -12.08
CA LEU A 187 -8.33 -17.52 -12.00
C LEU A 187 -7.67 -16.14 -11.93
N TYR A 188 -6.46 -16.05 -11.36
CA TYR A 188 -5.77 -14.77 -11.14
C TYR A 188 -5.46 -14.04 -12.45
N THR A 189 -5.01 -14.76 -13.48
CA THR A 189 -4.73 -14.18 -14.80
C THR A 189 -5.98 -13.52 -15.39
N HIS A 190 -7.12 -14.20 -15.35
CA HIS A 190 -8.38 -13.63 -15.83
C HIS A 190 -8.79 -12.39 -15.00
N ARG A 191 -8.63 -12.45 -13.66
CA ARG A 191 -8.91 -11.33 -12.77
C ARG A 191 -8.11 -10.07 -13.16
N VAL A 192 -6.80 -10.21 -13.37
CA VAL A 192 -5.91 -9.09 -13.68
C VAL A 192 -6.26 -8.45 -15.03
N HIS A 193 -6.48 -9.25 -16.07
CA HIS A 193 -6.65 -8.72 -17.42
C HIS A 193 -8.08 -8.29 -17.75
N ASN A 194 -9.09 -8.94 -17.18
CA ASN A 194 -10.48 -8.76 -17.64
C ASN A 194 -11.42 -8.22 -16.57
N VAL A 195 -11.07 -8.31 -15.28
CA VAL A 195 -11.99 -7.94 -14.20
C VAL A 195 -11.55 -6.65 -13.49
N VAL A 196 -10.30 -6.56 -13.08
CA VAL A 196 -9.79 -5.41 -12.32
C VAL A 196 -9.83 -4.11 -13.11
N PRO A 197 -9.48 -4.05 -14.42
CA PRO A 197 -9.53 -2.79 -15.18
C PRO A 197 -10.94 -2.16 -15.19
N GLU A 198 -11.96 -2.94 -15.56
CA GLU A 198 -13.37 -2.50 -15.56
C GLU A 198 -13.82 -2.07 -14.16
N ARG A 199 -13.47 -2.85 -13.12
CA ARG A 199 -13.84 -2.51 -11.74
C ARG A 199 -13.18 -1.23 -11.26
N CYS A 200 -11.93 -0.96 -11.64
CA CYS A 200 -11.27 0.29 -11.30
C CYS A 200 -11.99 1.50 -11.89
N GLU A 201 -12.39 1.43 -13.17
CA GLU A 201 -13.13 2.52 -13.82
C GLU A 201 -14.50 2.74 -13.15
N ARG A 202 -15.26 1.67 -12.94
CA ARG A 202 -16.57 1.75 -12.28
C ARG A 202 -16.47 2.23 -10.83
N MET A 203 -15.42 1.84 -10.11
CA MET A 203 -15.17 2.30 -8.75
C MET A 203 -14.88 3.80 -8.73
N GLU A 204 -14.04 4.31 -9.64
CA GLU A 204 -13.79 5.74 -9.74
C GLU A 204 -15.05 6.54 -10.05
N THR A 205 -15.89 6.06 -10.97
CA THR A 205 -17.18 6.70 -11.27
C THR A 205 -18.07 6.73 -10.02
N ALA A 206 -18.23 5.60 -9.34
CA ALA A 206 -19.04 5.52 -8.11
C ALA A 206 -18.53 6.46 -7.01
N LEU A 207 -17.21 6.63 -6.88
CA LEU A 207 -16.60 7.59 -5.95
C LEU A 207 -16.90 9.03 -6.33
N LYS A 208 -16.79 9.38 -7.62
CA LYS A 208 -17.08 10.74 -8.14
C LYS A 208 -18.57 11.10 -8.09
N GLU A 209 -19.45 10.12 -8.06
CA GLU A 209 -20.90 10.31 -8.02
C GLU A 209 -21.49 10.12 -6.60
N LYS A 210 -20.66 9.73 -5.62
CA LYS A 210 -21.10 9.30 -4.28
C LYS A 210 -22.14 8.17 -4.33
N ASP A 211 -22.06 7.30 -5.33
CA ASP A 211 -22.90 6.12 -5.46
C ASP A 211 -22.42 5.03 -4.50
N PHE A 212 -22.96 5.05 -3.29
CA PHE A 212 -22.61 4.08 -2.26
C PHE A 212 -23.01 2.65 -2.63
N ALA A 213 -24.12 2.47 -3.36
CA ALA A 213 -24.60 1.14 -3.71
C ALA A 213 -23.63 0.45 -4.66
N THR A 214 -23.20 1.14 -5.72
CA THR A 214 -22.18 0.63 -6.65
C THR A 214 -20.83 0.46 -5.96
N PHE A 215 -20.39 1.45 -5.16
CA PHE A 215 -19.16 1.37 -4.37
C PHE A 215 -19.13 0.13 -3.47
N ALA A 216 -20.20 -0.10 -2.70
CA ALA A 216 -20.30 -1.21 -1.76
C ALA A 216 -20.35 -2.56 -2.50
N GLN A 217 -21.13 -2.66 -3.58
CA GLN A 217 -21.22 -3.89 -4.37
C GLN A 217 -19.86 -4.25 -4.99
N LEU A 218 -19.17 -3.28 -5.59
CA LEU A 218 -17.82 -3.48 -6.15
C LEU A 218 -16.83 -3.90 -5.06
N THR A 219 -16.86 -3.24 -3.90
CA THR A 219 -15.98 -3.55 -2.75
C THR A 219 -16.19 -4.99 -2.27
N MET A 220 -17.44 -5.42 -2.06
CA MET A 220 -17.76 -6.78 -1.62
C MET A 220 -17.35 -7.82 -2.68
N ARG A 221 -17.66 -7.57 -3.96
CA ARG A 221 -17.31 -8.48 -5.06
C ARG A 221 -15.79 -8.60 -5.26
N ASP A 222 -15.06 -7.51 -5.08
CA ASP A 222 -13.61 -7.51 -5.24
C ASP A 222 -12.89 -8.20 -4.09
N SER A 223 -13.37 -8.00 -2.85
CA SER A 223 -12.92 -8.76 -1.68
C SER A 223 -13.15 -10.27 -1.87
N ASN A 224 -14.37 -10.67 -2.29
CA ASN A 224 -14.69 -12.08 -2.50
C ASN A 224 -13.84 -12.71 -3.61
N GLN A 225 -13.66 -12.03 -4.74
CA GLN A 225 -12.87 -12.58 -5.84
C GLN A 225 -11.37 -12.63 -5.51
N PHE A 226 -10.84 -11.69 -4.72
CA PHE A 226 -9.49 -11.79 -4.18
C PHE A 226 -9.33 -13.09 -3.36
N HIS A 227 -10.25 -13.36 -2.43
CA HIS A 227 -10.20 -14.59 -1.63
C HIS A 227 -10.43 -15.86 -2.48
N ALA A 228 -11.21 -15.78 -3.57
CA ALA A 228 -11.35 -16.88 -4.52
C ALA A 228 -10.04 -17.19 -5.25
N CYS A 229 -9.28 -16.19 -5.70
CA CYS A 229 -7.94 -16.41 -6.27
C CYS A 229 -6.95 -16.99 -5.25
N CYS A 230 -7.06 -16.59 -3.97
CA CYS A 230 -6.27 -17.21 -2.89
C CYS A 230 -6.63 -18.69 -2.69
N LEU A 231 -7.91 -19.05 -2.79
CA LEU A 231 -8.36 -20.44 -2.68
C LEU A 231 -7.95 -21.29 -3.91
N ASP A 232 -7.92 -20.69 -5.10
CA ASP A 232 -7.46 -21.31 -6.36
C ASP A 232 -5.91 -21.42 -6.46
N THR A 233 -5.18 -20.80 -5.53
CA THR A 233 -3.71 -20.93 -5.44
C THR A 233 -3.33 -22.34 -4.99
N TYR A 234 -2.15 -22.86 -5.37
CA TYR A 234 -1.67 -24.17 -4.91
C TYR A 234 -0.30 -24.12 -4.21
N PRO A 235 -0.17 -24.63 -2.96
CA PRO A 235 -1.25 -24.99 -2.04
C PRO A 235 -2.17 -23.82 -1.70
N PRO A 236 -3.46 -24.08 -1.37
CA PRO A 236 -4.46 -23.03 -1.17
C PRO A 236 -4.12 -22.10 -0.02
N ILE A 237 -4.50 -20.84 -0.18
CA ILE A 237 -4.33 -19.79 0.81
C ILE A 237 -5.70 -19.44 1.38
N VAL A 238 -5.90 -19.70 2.66
CA VAL A 238 -7.15 -19.41 3.36
C VAL A 238 -6.90 -18.30 4.38
N TYR A 239 -7.40 -17.09 4.09
CA TYR A 239 -7.34 -15.94 5.00
C TYR A 239 -8.62 -15.75 5.81
N MET A 240 -9.78 -16.05 5.23
CA MET A 240 -11.07 -15.93 5.90
C MET A 240 -11.34 -17.19 6.73
N ASN A 241 -11.88 -17.00 7.93
CA ASN A 241 -12.37 -18.06 8.80
C ASN A 241 -13.90 -18.00 8.94
N ASP A 242 -14.48 -18.92 9.70
CA ASP A 242 -15.94 -19.02 9.88
C ASP A 242 -16.55 -17.72 10.42
N THR A 243 -15.88 -17.03 11.33
CA THR A 243 -16.32 -15.73 11.84
C THR A 243 -16.31 -14.67 10.74
N SER A 244 -15.31 -14.67 9.87
CA SER A 244 -15.25 -13.78 8.69
C SER A 244 -16.46 -14.02 7.77
N HIS A 245 -16.80 -15.28 7.52
CA HIS A 245 -17.97 -15.64 6.72
C HIS A 245 -19.31 -15.34 7.43
N ALA A 246 -19.37 -15.42 8.76
CA ALA A 246 -20.53 -14.99 9.53
C ALA A 246 -20.76 -13.48 9.41
N VAL A 247 -19.71 -12.66 9.46
CA VAL A 247 -19.80 -11.21 9.22
C VAL A 247 -20.29 -10.90 7.80
N VAL A 248 -19.77 -11.58 6.78
CA VAL A 248 -20.23 -11.39 5.40
C VAL A 248 -21.72 -11.70 5.26
N ARG A 249 -22.19 -12.82 5.82
CA ARG A 249 -23.62 -13.18 5.82
C ARG A 249 -24.46 -12.12 6.52
N PHE A 250 -24.05 -11.69 7.71
CA PHE A 250 -24.74 -10.63 8.45
C PHE A 250 -24.87 -9.33 7.62
N VAL A 251 -23.82 -8.90 6.93
CA VAL A 251 -23.87 -7.69 6.09
C VAL A 251 -24.87 -7.85 4.94
N HIS A 252 -24.93 -9.03 4.31
CA HIS A 252 -25.93 -9.30 3.28
C HIS A 252 -27.35 -9.28 3.84
N ASP A 253 -27.61 -9.99 4.94
CA ASP A 253 -28.92 -10.04 5.59
C ASP A 253 -29.38 -8.64 6.04
N PHE A 254 -28.47 -7.84 6.59
CA PHE A 254 -28.73 -6.47 6.99
C PHE A 254 -29.12 -5.59 5.80
N ASN A 255 -28.39 -5.64 4.70
CA ASN A 255 -28.70 -4.88 3.49
C ASN A 255 -30.06 -5.30 2.88
N THR A 256 -30.37 -6.60 2.90
CA THR A 256 -31.68 -7.11 2.45
C THR A 256 -32.81 -6.58 3.32
N MET A 257 -32.65 -6.63 4.66
CA MET A 257 -33.65 -6.11 5.59
C MET A 257 -33.84 -4.59 5.45
N ALA A 258 -32.76 -3.85 5.21
CA ALA A 258 -32.80 -2.40 5.02
C ALA A 258 -33.42 -1.97 3.68
N GLY A 259 -33.55 -2.89 2.71
CA GLY A 259 -34.11 -2.65 1.38
C GLY A 259 -33.18 -1.91 0.42
N ASP A 260 -31.98 -1.52 0.86
CA ASP A 260 -30.94 -0.87 0.05
C ASP A 260 -29.58 -1.03 0.73
N THR A 261 -28.50 -1.02 -0.07
CA THR A 261 -27.13 -0.98 0.43
C THR A 261 -26.77 0.48 0.72
N LYS A 262 -27.03 0.95 1.95
CA LYS A 262 -26.71 2.32 2.40
C LYS A 262 -26.26 2.34 3.85
N VAL A 263 -25.28 3.18 4.17
CA VAL A 263 -25.00 3.61 5.55
C VAL A 263 -25.96 4.77 5.86
N ARG A 264 -26.86 4.56 6.82
CA ARG A 264 -27.74 5.63 7.34
C ARG A 264 -27.04 6.41 8.44
#